data_AF-A0A645HKW4-F1
#
_entry.id   AF-A0A645HKW4-F1
#
_cell.length_a   1.000
_cell.length_b   1.000
_cell.length_c   1.000
_cell.angle_alpha   90.00
_cell.angle_beta   90.00
_cell.angle_gamma   90.00
#
_symmetry.space_group_name_H-M   'P 1'
#
loop_
_entity.id
_entity.type
_entity.pdbx_description
1 polymer ?
#
loop_
_entity_poly.entity_id
_entity_poly.type
_entity_poly.pdbx_seq_one_letter_code
_entity_poly.pdbx_strand_id
1 'polypeptide(L)' 'MLTGGGALLRGLDKLIAGETKIPVLIADNPLDCVVDGTGICLEGDYLNKLGEKRYQSS' A
#
# COMPACT_ATOMS: atom_id res chain seq x y z
N MET A 1 4.12 -4.75 -5.59
CA MET A 1 4.77 -3.62 -4.89
C MET A 1 4.99 -4.03 -3.45
N LEU A 2 6.19 -3.87 -2.89
CA LEU A 2 6.50 -4.07 -1.47
C LEU A 2 6.64 -2.72 -0.78
N THR A 3 6.08 -2.65 0.43
CA THR A 3 6.11 -1.48 1.31
C THR A 3 6.32 -1.93 2.76
N GLY A 4 6.47 -0.98 3.67
CA GLY A 4 6.77 -1.18 5.08
C GLY A 4 8.23 -1.57 5.35
N GLY A 5 8.59 -1.69 6.63
CA GLY A 5 9.96 -2.02 7.05
C GLY A 5 10.43 -3.41 6.57
N GLY A 6 9.50 -4.34 6.38
CA GLY A 6 9.80 -5.67 5.85
C GLY A 6 10.41 -5.62 4.44
N ALA A 7 10.05 -4.62 3.62
CA ALA A 7 10.58 -4.48 2.27
C ALA A 7 12.09 -4.19 2.22
N LEU A 8 12.69 -3.73 3.32
CA LEU A 8 14.13 -3.46 3.45
C LEU A 8 14.95 -4.70 3.83
N LEU A 9 14.30 -5.83 4.12
CA LEU A 9 14.98 -7.09 4.38
C LEU A 9 15.70 -7.56 3.11
N ARG A 10 17.02 -7.75 3.24
CA ARG A 10 17.89 -8.10 2.11
C ARG A 10 17.40 -9.37 1.39
N GLY A 11 16.97 -9.21 0.15
CA GLY A 11 16.60 -10.31 -0.73
C GLY A 11 15.17 -10.83 -0.55
N LEU A 12 14.34 -10.17 0.28
CA LEU A 12 12.93 -10.53 0.42
C LEU A 12 12.16 -10.40 -0.91
N ASP A 13 12.45 -9.33 -1.65
CA ASP A 13 11.94 -9.09 -3.00
C ASP A 13 12.25 -10.27 -3.96
N LYS A 14 13.48 -10.76 -3.93
CA LYS A 14 13.94 -11.88 -4.76
C LYS A 14 13.29 -13.19 -4.35
N LEU A 15 13.14 -13.43 -3.04
CA LEU A 15 12.46 -14.62 -2.53
C LEU A 15 11.00 -14.65 -3.00
N ILE A 16 10.26 -13.56 -2.79
CA ILE A 16 8.86 -13.47 -3.21
C ILE A 16 8.73 -13.62 -4.72
N ALA A 17 9.61 -12.97 -5.50
CA ALA A 17 9.62 -13.12 -6.96
C ALA A 17 9.92 -14.56 -7.40
N GLY A 18 10.84 -15.24 -6.71
CA GLY A 18 11.22 -16.62 -6.96
C GLY A 18 10.08 -17.61 -6.71
N GLU A 19 9.35 -17.45 -5.61
CA GLU A 19 8.24 -18.32 -5.23
C GLU A 19 6.98 -18.06 -6.05
N THR A 20 6.62 -16.79 -6.24
CA THR A 20 5.36 -16.43 -6.91
C THR A 20 5.46 -16.40 -8.43
N LYS A 21 6.67 -16.32 -8.99
CA LYS A 21 6.94 -16.09 -10.42
C LYS A 21 6.33 -14.78 -10.96
N ILE A 22 6.00 -13.85 -10.08
CA ILE A 22 5.44 -12.53 -10.42
C ILE A 22 6.50 -11.46 -10.17
N PRO A 23 6.56 -10.38 -10.98
CA PRO A 23 7.44 -9.25 -10.73
C PRO A 23 7.20 -8.60 -9.37
N VAL A 24 8.28 -8.40 -8.61
CA VAL A 24 8.25 -7.72 -7.32
C VAL A 24 9.06 -6.43 -7.42
N LEU A 25 8.42 -5.33 -7.04
CA LEU A 25 8.99 -3.97 -7.05
C LEU A 25 8.95 -3.44 -5.62
N ILE A 26 10.04 -2.87 -5.14
CA ILE A 26 10.10 -2.16 -3.86
C ILE A 26 9.73 -0.70 -4.12
N ALA A 27 8.87 -0.11 -3.30
CA ALA A 27 8.56 1.32 -3.39
C ALA A 27 9.80 2.18 -3.05
N ASP A 28 9.93 3.37 -3.63
CA ASP A 28 11.07 4.25 -3.41
C ASP A 28 11.25 4.64 -1.93
N ASN A 29 10.13 4.95 -1.25
CA ASN A 29 10.06 5.24 0.19
C ASN A 29 9.14 4.22 0.89
N PRO A 30 9.59 2.97 1.12
CA PRO A 30 8.71 1.90 1.56
C PRO A 30 8.15 2.13 2.97
N LEU A 31 8.86 2.86 3.83
CA LEU A 31 8.42 3.16 5.20
C LEU A 31 7.27 4.19 5.24
N ASP A 32 7.30 5.17 4.34
CA ASP A 32 6.38 6.31 4.38
C ASP A 32 5.09 6.07 3.62
N CYS A 33 5.05 5.05 2.75
CA CYS A 33 3.91 4.66 1.92
C CYS A 33 2.55 4.66 2.65
N VAL A 34 2.52 4.22 3.91
CA VAL A 34 1.27 4.18 4.71
C VAL A 34 0.85 5.58 5.13
N VAL A 35 1.78 6.40 5.60
CA VAL A 35 1.50 7.76 6.08
C VAL A 35 1.12 8.65 4.90
N ASP A 36 1.84 8.52 3.78
CA ASP A 36 1.57 9.25 2.54
C ASP A 36 0.19 8.91 2.00
N GLY A 37 -0.13 7.62 1.90
CA GLY A 37 -1.45 7.16 1.45
C GLY A 37 -2.56 7.64 2.38
N THR A 38 -2.30 7.68 3.69
CA THR A 38 -3.26 8.20 4.68
C THR A 38 -3.49 9.69 4.51
N GLY A 39 -2.42 10.48 4.33
CA GLY A 39 -2.49 11.91 4.05
C GLY A 39 -3.30 12.20 2.79
N ILE A 40 -3.02 11.50 1.69
CA ILE A 40 -3.77 11.63 0.43
C ILE A 40 -5.26 11.29 0.61
N CYS A 41 -5.57 10.23 1.36
CA CYS A 41 -6.96 9.85 1.63
C CYS A 41 -7.70 10.91 2.45
N LEU A 42 -7.01 11.54 3.40
CA LEU A 42 -7.57 12.55 4.30
C LEU A 42 -7.75 13.90 3.62
N GLU A 43 -6.77 14.33 2.82
CA GLU A 43 -6.84 15.58 2.04
C GLU A 43 -7.83 15.46 0.87
N GLY A 44 -7.97 14.26 0.31
CA GLY A 44 -8.97 13.97 -0.71
C GLY A 44 -10.36 13.69 -0.15
N ASP A 45 -11.36 13.66 -1.03
CA ASP A 45 -12.75 13.33 -0.69
C ASP A 45 -13.01 11.81 -0.54
N TYR A 46 -11.94 11.01 -0.37
CA TYR A 46 -12.02 9.55 -0.37
C TYR A 46 -12.79 9.02 0.84
N LEU A 47 -12.56 9.60 2.02
CA LEU A 47 -13.22 9.19 3.25
C LEU A 47 -14.73 9.50 3.23
N ASN A 48 -15.12 10.66 2.67
CA ASN A 48 -16.53 11.03 2.55
C ASN A 48 -17.28 10.10 1.59
N LYS A 49 -16.69 9.80 0.43
CA LYS A 49 -17.26 8.83 -0.54
C LYS A 49 -17.45 7.44 0.03
N LEU A 50 -16.59 7.01 0.96
CA LEU A 50 -16.74 5.74 1.68
C LEU A 50 -17.89 5.79 2.71
N GLY A 51 -18.07 6.93 3.38
CA GLY A 51 -19.19 7.16 4.29
C GLY A 51 -20.55 7.12 3.58
N GLU A 52 -20.66 7.77 2.44
CA GLU A 52 -21.90 7.81 1.65
C GLU A 52 -22.30 6.43 1.09
N LYS A 53 -21.33 5.65 0.58
CA LYS A 53 -21.59 4.27 0.12
C LYS A 53 -22.09 3.35 1.23
N ARG A 54 -21.61 3.52 2.46
CA ARG A 54 -22.10 2.75 3.62
C ARG A 54 -23.53 3.12 3.99
N TYR A 55 -23.89 4.40 3.88
CA TYR A 55 -25.25 4.86 4.20
C TYR A 55 -26.29 4.39 3.16
N GLN A 56 -25.93 4.31 1.88
CA GLN A 56 -26.83 3.86 0.81
C GLN A 56 -27.04 2.34 0.75
N SER A 57 -26.25 1.56 1.50
CA SER A 57 -26.28 0.09 1.50
C SER A 57 -26.94 -0.52 2.75
N SER A 58 -27.55 0.30 3.62
CA SER A 58 -28.29 -0.12 4.82
C SER A 58 -29.71 0.42 4.83
#